data_AF-B4FNX2-F1
#
_entry.id   AF-B4FNX2-F1
#
_cell.length_a   1.000
_cell.length_b   1.000
_cell.length_c   1.000
_cell.angle_alpha   90.00
_cell.angle_beta   90.00
_cell.angle_gamma   90.00
#
_symmetry.space_group_name_H-M   'P 1'
#
loop_
_entity.id
_entity.type
_entity.pdbx_description
1 polymer ?
#
loop_
_entity_poly.entity_id
_entity_poly.type
_entity_poly.pdbx_seq_one_letter_code
_entity_poly.pdbx_strand_id
1 'polypeptide(L)' 'MEYKGLPLQQAVDYCVKERLDQGFAGLIAVSGTGEVAYGFNCTGMFRGCATEDGFMEVGIWE' A
#
# COMPACT_ATOMS: atom_id res chain seq x y z
N MET A 1 7.16 -4.10 -9.36
CA MET A 1 8.13 -5.03 -8.74
C MET A 1 8.93 -5.75 -9.81
N GLU A 2 8.33 -6.64 -10.61
CA GLU A 2 9.01 -7.49 -11.62
C GLU A 2 10.11 -6.80 -12.46
N TYR A 3 9.78 -5.73 -13.19
CA TYR A 3 10.75 -5.12 -14.12
C TYR A 3 11.68 -4.07 -13.50
N LYS A 4 11.32 -3.51 -12.34
CA LYS A 4 12.11 -2.46 -11.67
C LYS A 4 12.83 -2.96 -10.40
N GLY A 5 12.63 -4.21 -10.00
CA GLY A 5 13.20 -4.78 -8.77
C GLY A 5 12.73 -4.11 -7.47
N LEU A 6 11.67 -3.30 -7.50
CA LEU A 6 11.20 -2.56 -6.32
C LEU A 6 10.53 -3.49 -5.31
N PRO A 7 10.77 -3.31 -4.00
CA PRO A 7 9.95 -3.88 -2.93
C PRO A 7 8.48 -3.47 -3.02
N LEU A 8 7.58 -4.25 -2.41
CA LEU A 8 6.13 -4.02 -2.50
C LEU A 8 5.75 -2.59 -2.09
N GLN A 9 6.16 -2.13 -0.91
CA GLN A 9 5.82 -0.80 -0.40
C GLN A 9 6.30 0.32 -1.33
N GLN A 10 7.54 0.24 -1.83
CA GLN A 10 8.07 1.24 -2.76
C GLN A 10 7.32 1.27 -4.10
N ALA A 11 6.87 0.11 -4.59
CA ALA A 11 6.05 0.04 -5.79
C ALA A 11 4.66 0.65 -5.57
N VAL A 12 4.05 0.43 -4.40
CA VAL A 12 2.77 1.06 -4.02
C VAL A 12 2.93 2.58 -3.95
N ASP A 13 3.95 3.07 -3.26
CA ASP A 13 4.21 4.51 -3.12
C ASP A 13 4.42 5.17 -4.48
N TYR A 14 5.24 4.59 -5.36
CA TYR A 14 5.43 5.11 -6.72
C TYR A 14 4.11 5.17 -7.50
N CYS A 15 3.29 4.12 -7.45
CA CYS A 15 2.02 4.09 -8.17
C CYS A 15 1.02 5.12 -7.64
N VAL A 16 0.90 5.27 -6.32
CA VAL A 16 -0.16 6.07 -5.71
C VAL A 16 0.25 7.54 -5.50
N LYS A 17 1.48 7.78 -5.04
CA LYS A 17 1.96 9.11 -4.65
C LYS A 17 2.67 9.84 -5.78
N GLU A 18 3.34 9.11 -6.68
CA GLU A 18 4.13 9.73 -7.76
C GLU A 18 3.45 9.67 -9.12
N ARG A 19 2.80 8.55 -9.48
CA ARG A 19 2.29 8.32 -10.83
C ARG A 19 0.88 8.88 -11.07
N LEU A 20 0.02 8.84 -10.05
CA LEU A 20 -1.36 9.31 -10.10
C LEU A 20 -1.45 10.78 -9.68
N ASP A 21 -2.43 11.49 -10.24
CA ASP A 21 -2.81 12.81 -9.74
C ASP A 21 -3.31 12.71 -8.30
N GLN A 22 -3.06 13.74 -7.50
CA GLN A 22 -3.40 13.75 -6.07
C GLN A 22 -4.90 13.70 -5.82
N GLY A 23 -5.32 13.00 -4.75
CA GLY A 23 -6.64 13.15 -4.14
C GLY A 23 -7.67 12.05 -4.40
N PHE A 24 -7.39 11.04 -5.24
CA PHE A 24 -8.46 10.22 -5.83
C PHE A 24 -8.38 8.72 -5.59
N ALA A 25 -7.26 8.18 -5.12
CA ALA A 25 -7.05 6.74 -5.12
C ALA A 25 -6.34 6.22 -3.86
N GLY A 26 -6.64 4.97 -3.55
CA GLY A 26 -5.88 4.15 -2.63
C GLY A 26 -5.90 2.71 -3.10
N LEU A 27 -4.91 1.93 -2.66
CA LEU A 27 -4.86 0.51 -2.92
C LEU A 27 -4.26 -0.24 -1.74
N ILE A 28 -4.63 -1.52 -1.66
CA ILE A 28 -4.03 -2.52 -0.80
C ILE A 28 -3.37 -3.57 -1.69
N ALA A 29 -2.21 -4.07 -1.29
CA ALA A 29 -1.48 -5.06 -2.06
C ALA A 29 -0.78 -6.06 -1.14
N VAL A 30 -0.60 -7.28 -1.65
CA VAL A 30 0.19 -8.33 -1.01
C VAL A 30 1.19 -8.88 -2.02
N SER A 31 2.36 -9.32 -1.56
CA SER A 31 3.37 -9.95 -2.40
C SER A 31 3.39 -11.48 -2.23
N GLY A 32 4.07 -12.16 -3.16
CA GLY A 32 4.27 -13.62 -3.08
C GLY A 32 5.14 -14.07 -1.90
N THR A 33 5.84 -13.15 -1.22
CA THR A 33 6.65 -13.41 -0.02
C THR A 33 5.90 -13.08 1.28
N GLY A 34 4.61 -12.71 1.20
CA GLY A 34 3.77 -12.45 2.38
C GLY A 34 3.84 -11.02 2.91
N GLU A 35 4.46 -10.09 2.17
CA GLU A 35 4.44 -8.68 2.55
C GLU A 35 3.04 -8.10 2.32
N VAL A 36 2.61 -7.23 3.23
CA VAL A 36 1.40 -6.42 3.08
C VAL A 36 1.82 -4.97 2.88
N ALA A 37 1.17 -4.26 1.96
CA ALA A 37 1.41 -2.84 1.73
C ALA A 37 0.09 -2.14 1.42
N TYR A 38 0.03 -0.87 1.77
CA TYR A 38 -1.05 0.00 1.38
C TYR A 38 -0.52 1.39 1.07
N GLY A 39 -1.29 2.16 0.30
CA GLY A 39 -1.00 3.54 0.00
C GLY A 39 -2.24 4.23 -0.53
N PHE A 40 -2.45 5.47 -0.14
CA PHE A 40 -3.55 6.30 -0.60
C PHE A 40 -3.08 7.74 -0.78
N ASN A 41 -3.72 8.47 -1.69
CA ASN A 41 -3.46 9.88 -1.95
C ASN A 41 -4.69 10.77 -1.75
N CYS A 42 -5.78 10.20 -1.21
CA CYS A 42 -6.97 10.90 -0.75
C CYS A 42 -6.86 11.29 0.74
N THR A 43 -7.89 11.95 1.30
CA THR A 43 -7.90 12.37 2.71
C THR A 43 -7.76 11.21 3.69
N GLY A 44 -8.27 10.03 3.34
CA GLY A 44 -8.22 8.84 4.17
C GLY A 44 -8.70 7.59 3.44
N MET A 45 -8.31 6.43 3.95
CA MET A 45 -8.67 5.12 3.46
C MET A 45 -8.99 4.20 4.65
N PHE A 46 -10.27 3.83 4.79
CA PHE A 46 -10.68 2.75 5.69
C PHE A 46 -10.00 1.45 5.25
N ARG A 47 -9.12 0.92 6.09
CA ARG A 47 -8.27 -0.23 5.76
C ARG A 47 -8.02 -1.10 6.99
N GLY A 48 -7.75 -2.37 6.75
CA GLY A 48 -7.17 -3.27 7.72
C GLY A 48 -6.20 -4.22 7.04
N CYS A 49 -5.10 -4.54 7.72
CA CYS A 49 -4.12 -5.52 7.25
C CYS A 49 -3.61 -6.35 8.42
N ALA A 50 -3.19 -7.58 8.12
CA ALA A 50 -2.57 -8.48 9.08
C ALA A 50 -1.62 -9.44 8.38
N THR A 51 -0.62 -9.92 9.09
CA THR A 51 0.33 -10.95 8.67
C THR A 51 0.33 -12.11 9.67
N GLU A 52 0.81 -13.27 9.23
CA GLU A 52 0.83 -14.49 10.05
C GLU A 52 1.70 -14.36 11.32
N ASP A 53 2.76 -13.56 11.27
CA ASP A 53 3.69 -13.31 12.38
C ASP A 53 3.13 -12.37 13.46
N GLY A 54 1.87 -11.93 13.32
CA GLY A 54 1.12 -11.23 14.35
C GLY A 54 1.06 -9.71 14.18
N PHE A 55 1.58 -9.14 13.09
CA PHE A 55 1.28 -7.76 12.76
C PHE A 55 -0.20 -7.61 12.36
N MET A 56 -0.85 -6.56 12.87
CA MET A 56 -2.24 -6.20 12.58
C MET A 56 -2.40 -4.69 12.69
N GLU A 57 -3.09 -4.10 11.73
CA GLU A 57 -3.43 -2.67 11.72
C GLU A 57 -4.86 -2.49 11.21
N VAL A 58 -5.59 -1.54 11.80
CA VAL A 58 -6.86 -1.01 11.28
C VAL A 58 -6.76 0.51 11.32
N GLY A 59 -7.03 1.17 10.19
CA GLY A 59 -6.81 2.60 10.05
C GLY A 59 -7.79 3.26 9.08
N ILE A 60 -7.88 4.59 9.19
CA ILE A 60 -8.63 5.45 8.28
C ILE A 60 -7.71 6.57 7.78
N TRP A 61 -6.95 7.15 8.69
CA TRP A 61 -6.05 8.28 8.43
C TRP A 61 -4.59 7.81 8.37
N GLU A 62 -3.67 8.74 8.05
CA GLU A 62 -2.22 8.57 8.29
C GLU A 62 -1.93 8.60 9.80
#